data_AF-A0A951FC05-F1
#
_entry.id   AF-A0A951FC05-F1
#
_cell.length_a   1.000
_cell.length_b   1.000
_cell.length_c   1.000
_cell.angle_alpha   90.00
_cell.angle_beta   90.00
_cell.angle_gamma   90.00
#
_symmetry.space_group_name_H-M   'P 1'
#
loop_
_entity.id
_entity.type
_entity.pdbx_description
1 polymer ?
#
loop_
_entity_poly.entity_id
_entity_poly.type
_entity_poly.pdbx_seq_one_letter_code
_entity_poly.pdbx_strand_id
1 'polypeptide(L)'
;LDTLGGDYSLAYDINNHGQVVGASETATNEGHAFIWTAEDGMRDLGTLGGGFSNPTDMNNLGQVVGISADEFDRDIPFIWSAETGMVALEARGCKLNSAASINDRGQIAGMIVLGPQLTHAAICNPDGTTIDLGSASEYLSTSEDINDQGTVVGVSYLGPDFQVPHATLWGNQ
;
A
#
# COMPACT_ATOMS: atom_id res chain seq x y z
N LEU A 1 -11.88 22.22 -7.99
CA LEU A 1 -11.03 21.04 -7.78
C LEU A 1 -9.91 21.50 -6.86
N ASP A 2 -9.77 20.87 -5.70
CA ASP A 2 -8.75 21.23 -4.72
C ASP A 2 -7.44 20.46 -4.97
N THR A 3 -6.33 21.10 -4.61
CA THR A 3 -4.97 20.55 -4.57
C THR A 3 -4.33 20.88 -3.22
N LEU A 4 -3.14 20.34 -2.94
CA LEU A 4 -2.34 20.74 -1.76
C LEU A 4 -1.55 22.04 -2.00
N GLY A 5 -1.99 22.84 -2.97
CA GLY A 5 -1.37 24.10 -3.38
C GLY A 5 -0.63 24.04 -4.71
N GLY A 6 -0.50 22.86 -5.33
CA GLY A 6 0.08 22.68 -6.68
C GLY A 6 -0.97 22.60 -7.80
N ASP A 7 -0.57 22.07 -8.96
CA ASP A 7 -1.32 22.13 -10.21
C ASP A 7 -2.24 20.93 -10.46
N TYR A 8 -2.02 19.80 -9.80
CA TYR A 8 -2.80 18.58 -10.03
C TYR A 8 -3.12 17.77 -8.77
N SER A 9 -4.19 16.98 -8.85
CA SER A 9 -4.56 15.95 -7.89
C SER A 9 -5.22 14.76 -8.58
N LEU A 10 -5.03 13.57 -8.01
CA LEU A 10 -5.52 12.29 -8.49
C LEU A 10 -6.17 11.54 -7.31
N ALA A 11 -7.38 11.03 -7.50
CA ALA A 11 -8.04 10.16 -6.53
C ALA A 11 -7.75 8.69 -6.86
N TYR A 12 -7.47 7.88 -5.84
CA TYR A 12 -7.07 6.48 -5.98
C TYR A 12 -8.13 5.54 -5.40
N ASP A 13 -8.68 5.87 -4.23
CA ASP A 13 -9.67 5.01 -3.57
C ASP A 13 -10.67 5.82 -2.70
N ILE A 14 -11.81 5.21 -2.37
CA ILE A 14 -12.90 5.78 -1.56
C ILE A 14 -13.49 4.71 -0.64
N ASN A 15 -13.70 5.04 0.64
CA ASN A 15 -14.32 4.13 1.61
C ASN A 15 -15.81 4.40 1.83
N ASN A 16 -16.48 3.54 2.61
CA ASN A 16 -17.91 3.62 2.90
C ASN A 16 -18.33 4.85 3.72
N HIS A 17 -17.38 5.58 4.31
CA HIS A 17 -17.62 6.85 4.99
C HIS A 17 -17.53 8.05 4.03
N GLY A 18 -17.27 7.80 2.74
CA GLY A 18 -17.10 8.85 1.73
C GLY A 18 -15.77 9.58 1.84
N GLN A 19 -14.80 9.04 2.58
CA GLN A 19 -13.43 9.55 2.59
C GLN A 19 -12.76 9.12 1.30
N VAL A 20 -12.02 10.02 0.67
CA VAL A 20 -11.28 9.74 -0.57
C VAL A 20 -9.79 9.85 -0.28
N VAL A 21 -9.01 8.88 -0.75
CA VAL A 21 -7.55 8.95 -0.68
C VAL A 21 -6.98 9.19 -2.08
N GLY A 22 -5.87 9.92 -2.16
CA GLY A 22 -5.22 10.17 -3.43
C GLY A 22 -3.87 10.86 -3.31
N ALA A 23 -3.30 11.27 -4.45
CA ALA A 23 -2.05 12.03 -4.50
C ALA A 23 -2.29 13.42 -5.08
N SER A 24 -1.64 14.43 -4.53
CA SER A 24 -1.82 15.82 -4.91
C SER A 24 -0.49 16.55 -4.85
N GLU A 25 -0.28 17.46 -5.81
CA GLU A 25 0.91 18.30 -5.82
C GLU A 25 0.79 19.39 -4.75
N THR A 26 1.85 19.58 -3.98
CA THR A 26 1.98 20.64 -2.98
C THR A 26 2.43 21.95 -3.63
N ALA A 27 2.38 23.05 -2.88
CA ALA A 27 2.92 24.34 -3.33
C ALA A 27 4.45 24.33 -3.59
N THR A 28 5.16 23.28 -3.19
CA THR A 28 6.60 23.07 -3.44
C THR A 28 6.87 22.12 -4.60
N ASN A 29 5.85 21.76 -5.38
CA ASN A 29 5.89 20.81 -6.50
C ASN A 29 6.27 19.38 -6.08
N GLU A 30 5.94 19.01 -4.84
CA GLU A 30 6.10 17.66 -4.31
C GLU A 30 4.77 16.89 -4.40
N GLY A 31 4.82 15.59 -4.70
CA GLY A 31 3.62 14.75 -4.78
C GLY A 31 3.33 14.10 -3.44
N HIS A 32 2.26 14.51 -2.75
CA HIS A 32 1.92 13.99 -1.43
C HIS A 32 0.59 13.22 -1.44
N ALA A 33 0.53 12.15 -0.66
CA ALA A 33 -0.69 11.46 -0.34
C ALA A 33 -1.61 12.40 0.48
N PHE A 34 -2.90 12.40 0.17
CA PHE A 34 -3.92 13.13 0.90
C PHE A 34 -5.08 12.21 1.28
N ILE A 35 -5.82 12.60 2.32
CA ILE A 35 -7.18 12.14 2.57
C ILE A 35 -8.13 13.34 2.46
N TRP A 36 -9.24 13.16 1.77
CA TRP A 36 -10.27 14.17 1.61
C TRP A 36 -11.54 13.76 2.36
N THR A 37 -12.16 14.71 3.05
CA THR A 37 -13.49 14.56 3.63
C THR A 37 -14.38 15.73 3.20
N ALA A 38 -15.70 15.52 3.24
CA ALA A 38 -16.65 16.59 2.94
C ALA A 38 -16.62 17.74 3.97
N GLU A 39 -16.15 17.47 5.20
CA GLU A 39 -16.09 18.44 6.30
C GLU A 39 -14.80 19.25 6.29
N ASP A 40 -13.65 18.59 6.11
CA ASP A 40 -12.32 19.21 6.25
C ASP A 40 -11.64 19.52 4.91
N GLY A 41 -12.21 19.05 3.80
CA GLY A 41 -11.55 19.12 2.50
C GLY A 41 -10.32 18.23 2.44
N MET A 42 -9.30 18.66 1.68
CA MET A 42 -8.07 17.89 1.46
C MET A 42 -7.11 18.07 2.63
N ARG A 43 -6.69 16.95 3.23
CA ARG A 43 -5.66 16.90 4.27
C ARG A 43 -4.43 16.16 3.76
N ASP A 44 -3.28 16.82 3.79
CA ASP A 44 -1.98 16.20 3.54
C ASP A 44 -1.66 15.14 4.60
N LEU A 45 -1.20 13.96 4.16
CA LEU A 45 -0.76 12.87 5.04
C LEU A 45 0.74 12.96 5.39
N GLY A 46 1.49 13.80 4.67
CA GLY A 46 2.93 13.98 4.80
C GLY A 46 3.75 12.88 4.13
N THR A 47 5.00 12.75 4.54
CA THR A 47 5.97 11.77 4.05
C THR A 47 6.72 11.11 5.21
N LEU A 48 7.61 10.16 4.92
CA LEU A 48 8.52 9.56 5.91
C LEU A 48 9.83 10.35 6.06
N GLY A 49 9.86 11.60 5.60
CA GLY A 49 11.02 12.50 5.70
C GLY A 49 11.60 12.90 4.34
N GLY A 50 11.22 12.23 3.26
CA GLY A 50 11.57 12.59 1.88
C GLY A 50 10.52 13.49 1.21
N GLY A 51 10.65 13.69 -0.10
CA GLY A 51 9.84 14.65 -0.86
C GLY A 51 8.57 14.09 -1.52
N PHE A 52 8.18 12.84 -1.30
CA PHE A 52 6.93 12.33 -1.87
C PHE A 52 6.25 11.24 -1.04
N SER A 53 4.94 11.10 -1.24
CA SER A 53 4.16 9.94 -0.83
C SER A 53 3.04 9.66 -1.83
N ASN A 54 2.76 8.38 -2.06
CA ASN A 54 1.72 7.92 -2.99
C ASN A 54 0.89 6.81 -2.31
N PRO A 55 -0.41 7.01 -2.12
CA PRO A 55 -1.27 5.99 -1.53
C PRO A 55 -1.66 4.95 -2.59
N THR A 56 -1.85 3.71 -2.15
CA THR A 56 -2.34 2.62 -3.00
C THR A 56 -3.78 2.24 -2.65
N ASP A 57 -4.13 2.24 -1.35
CA ASP A 57 -5.42 1.75 -0.88
C ASP A 57 -5.81 2.31 0.49
N MET A 58 -7.10 2.24 0.83
CA MET A 58 -7.65 2.65 2.11
C MET A 58 -8.78 1.72 2.60
N ASN A 59 -8.79 1.43 3.90
CA ASN A 59 -9.90 0.68 4.51
C ASN A 59 -11.00 1.58 5.11
N ASN A 60 -12.10 0.97 5.57
CA ASN A 60 -13.22 1.71 6.18
C ASN A 60 -12.90 2.32 7.55
N LEU A 61 -11.75 2.00 8.15
CA LEU A 61 -11.25 2.66 9.35
C LEU A 61 -10.46 3.95 9.01
N GLY A 62 -10.31 4.29 7.73
CA GLY A 62 -9.53 5.44 7.28
C GLY A 62 -8.02 5.23 7.41
N GLN A 63 -7.57 3.97 7.47
CA GLN A 63 -6.15 3.63 7.40
C GLN A 63 -5.74 3.58 5.93
N VAL A 64 -4.65 4.26 5.61
CA VAL A 64 -4.14 4.39 4.24
C VAL A 64 -2.81 3.66 4.14
N VAL A 65 -2.60 2.89 3.08
CA VAL A 65 -1.30 2.28 2.77
C VAL A 65 -0.76 2.82 1.46
N GLY A 66 0.55 2.66 1.25
CA GLY A 66 1.21 3.06 0.01
C GLY A 66 2.72 3.11 0.15
N ILE A 67 3.37 3.94 -0.66
CA ILE A 67 4.82 4.15 -0.68
C ILE A 67 5.13 5.61 -0.38
N SER A 68 6.18 5.86 0.40
CA SER A 68 6.65 7.19 0.76
C SER A 68 8.17 7.23 0.77
N ALA A 69 8.74 8.36 0.33
CA ALA A 69 10.17 8.59 0.45
C ALA A 69 10.55 8.88 1.90
N ASP A 70 11.63 8.24 2.37
CA ASP A 70 12.30 8.62 3.60
C ASP A 70 13.36 9.70 3.38
N GLU A 71 14.07 10.08 4.45
CA GLU A 71 15.13 11.12 4.41
C GLU A 71 16.32 10.79 3.48
N PHE A 72 16.40 9.55 2.97
CA PHE A 72 17.43 9.09 2.04
C PHE A 72 16.86 8.83 0.63
N ASP A 73 15.66 9.32 0.33
CA ASP A 73 14.92 9.12 -0.92
C ASP A 73 14.68 7.63 -1.25
N ARG A 74 14.58 6.79 -0.22
CA ARG A 74 14.22 5.37 -0.40
C ARG A 74 12.71 5.23 -0.39
N ASP A 75 12.19 4.40 -1.28
CA ASP A 75 10.78 4.02 -1.31
C ASP A 75 10.48 3.08 -0.14
N ILE A 76 9.78 3.59 0.87
CA ILE A 76 9.39 2.84 2.06
C ILE A 76 7.88 2.63 2.07
N PRO A 77 7.39 1.37 2.17
CA PRO A 77 5.97 1.12 2.33
C PRO A 77 5.51 1.65 3.68
N PHE A 78 4.37 2.35 3.69
CA PHE A 78 3.83 2.98 4.89
C PHE A 78 2.41 2.51 5.20
N ILE A 79 2.00 2.74 6.44
CA ILE A 79 0.60 2.85 6.84
C ILE A 79 0.40 4.18 7.57
N TRP A 80 -0.68 4.88 7.23
CA TRP A 80 -1.10 6.10 7.89
C TRP A 80 -2.41 5.88 8.64
N SER A 81 -2.55 6.53 9.79
CA SER A 81 -3.84 6.71 10.46
C SER A 81 -3.90 8.09 11.09
N ALA A 82 -5.11 8.59 11.37
CA ALA A 82 -5.28 9.87 12.05
C ALA A 82 -4.64 9.90 13.45
N GLU A 83 -4.49 8.75 14.10
CA GLU A 83 -3.91 8.61 15.43
C GLU A 83 -2.37 8.61 15.40
N THR A 84 -1.77 7.89 14.44
CA THR A 84 -0.32 7.66 14.42
C THR A 84 0.43 8.54 13.43
N GLY A 85 -0.27 9.17 12.49
CA GLY A 85 0.36 9.73 11.29
C GLY A 85 0.95 8.61 10.40
N MET A 86 1.85 9.00 9.50
CA MET A 86 2.53 8.10 8.57
C MET A 86 3.62 7.32 9.32
N VAL A 87 3.56 5.99 9.25
CA VAL A 87 4.52 5.10 9.88
C VAL A 87 5.02 4.09 8.85
N ALA A 88 6.34 3.94 8.75
CA ALA A 88 6.96 2.90 7.93
C ALA A 88 6.51 1.51 8.40
N LEU A 89 6.17 0.61 7.48
CA LEU A 89 5.75 -0.75 7.82
C LEU A 89 6.84 -1.50 8.61
N GLU A 90 8.11 -1.33 8.24
CA GLU A 90 9.25 -1.96 8.95
C GLU A 90 9.33 -1.55 10.42
N ALA A 91 8.96 -0.31 10.77
CA ALA A 91 8.95 0.18 12.14
C ALA A 91 7.88 -0.53 13.00
N ARG A 92 6.88 -1.15 12.36
CA ARG A 92 5.87 -2.00 13.00
C ARG A 92 6.24 -3.48 13.02
N GLY A 93 7.44 -3.85 12.55
CA GLY A 93 7.88 -5.25 12.42
C GLY A 93 7.39 -5.95 11.15
N CYS A 94 6.67 -5.23 10.29
CA CYS A 94 6.16 -5.73 9.02
C CYS A 94 7.28 -5.83 7.98
N LYS A 95 7.39 -6.96 7.28
CA LYS A 95 8.48 -7.24 6.34
C LYS A 95 8.13 -7.04 4.88
N LEU A 96 6.94 -6.51 4.58
CA LEU A 96 6.54 -6.22 3.22
C LEU A 96 7.46 -5.18 2.59
N ASN A 97 7.82 -5.41 1.34
CA ASN A 97 8.55 -4.48 0.49
C ASN A 97 7.60 -3.59 -0.34
N SER A 98 6.31 -3.92 -0.40
CA SER A 98 5.25 -3.10 -0.98
C SER A 98 3.96 -3.24 -0.18
N ALA A 99 3.07 -2.26 -0.28
CA ALA A 99 1.71 -2.35 0.25
C ALA A 99 0.73 -2.15 -0.92
N ALA A 100 0.12 -3.23 -1.39
CA ALA A 100 -0.81 -3.20 -2.51
C ALA A 100 -2.23 -2.83 -2.06
N SER A 101 -2.69 -3.45 -0.97
CA SER A 101 -4.04 -3.26 -0.45
C SER A 101 -4.14 -3.49 1.07
N ILE A 102 -5.23 -3.03 1.67
CA ILE A 102 -5.53 -3.17 3.10
C ILE A 102 -7.01 -3.48 3.32
N ASN A 103 -7.33 -4.45 4.17
CA ASN A 103 -8.71 -4.75 4.56
C ASN A 103 -9.14 -4.07 5.87
N ASP A 104 -10.43 -4.19 6.24
CA ASP A 104 -10.99 -3.58 7.47
C ASP A 104 -10.48 -4.22 8.76
N ARG A 105 -9.79 -5.36 8.67
CA ARG A 105 -9.06 -5.96 9.81
C ARG A 105 -7.65 -5.39 9.97
N GLY A 106 -7.23 -4.45 9.10
CA GLY A 106 -5.90 -3.86 9.10
C GLY A 106 -4.81 -4.81 8.60
N GLN A 107 -5.17 -5.87 7.89
CA GLN A 107 -4.21 -6.73 7.21
C GLN A 107 -3.84 -6.09 5.88
N ILE A 108 -2.54 -6.04 5.59
CA ILE A 108 -1.98 -5.44 4.39
C ILE A 108 -1.49 -6.56 3.49
N ALA A 109 -1.95 -6.62 2.24
CA ALA A 109 -1.35 -7.49 1.24
C ALA A 109 -0.27 -6.72 0.46
N GLY A 110 0.81 -7.42 0.13
CA GLY A 110 1.91 -6.87 -0.65
C GLY A 110 2.87 -7.98 -1.06
N MET A 111 4.10 -7.60 -1.39
CA MET A 111 5.15 -8.56 -1.69
C MET A 111 6.30 -8.51 -0.69
N ILE A 112 6.97 -9.64 -0.51
CA ILE A 112 8.29 -9.73 0.13
C ILE A 112 9.34 -10.10 -0.91
N VAL A 113 10.55 -9.57 -0.75
CA VAL A 113 11.71 -9.90 -1.59
C VAL A 113 12.56 -10.96 -0.88
N LEU A 114 12.70 -12.13 -1.51
CA LEU A 114 13.48 -13.27 -1.01
C LEU A 114 14.85 -13.39 -1.71
N GLY A 115 15.05 -12.67 -2.82
CA GLY A 115 16.30 -12.63 -3.57
C GLY A 115 16.21 -11.71 -4.80
N PRO A 116 17.29 -11.57 -5.59
CA PRO A 116 17.41 -10.56 -6.66
C PRO A 116 16.28 -10.54 -7.71
N GLN A 117 15.54 -11.65 -7.87
CA GLN A 117 14.39 -11.78 -8.77
C GLN A 117 13.32 -12.73 -8.21
N LEU A 118 13.29 -12.91 -6.89
CA LEU A 118 12.34 -13.79 -6.23
C LEU A 118 11.52 -12.95 -5.26
N THR A 119 10.27 -12.69 -5.62
CA THR A 119 9.27 -12.08 -4.74
C THR A 119 8.15 -13.06 -4.48
N HIS A 120 7.55 -12.99 -3.30
CA HIS A 120 6.29 -13.68 -3.04
C HIS A 120 5.22 -12.69 -2.59
N ALA A 121 3.98 -12.97 -2.95
CA ALA A 121 2.80 -12.41 -2.31
C ALA A 121 2.85 -12.73 -0.80
N ALA A 122 2.46 -11.76 0.03
CA ALA A 122 2.51 -11.88 1.48
C ALA A 122 1.41 -11.04 2.12
N ILE A 123 1.06 -11.40 3.36
CA ILE A 123 0.17 -10.61 4.22
C ILE A 123 0.96 -10.12 5.42
N CYS A 124 0.74 -8.88 5.80
CA CYS A 124 1.17 -8.33 7.07
C CYS A 124 -0.02 -8.08 7.98
N ASN A 125 -0.02 -8.68 9.15
CA ASN A 125 -1.08 -8.51 10.15
C ASN A 125 -0.88 -7.21 10.94
N PRO A 126 -1.93 -6.71 11.62
CA PRO A 126 -1.84 -5.48 12.43
C PRO A 126 -0.76 -5.49 13.52
N ASP A 127 -0.40 -6.69 14.01
CA ASP A 127 0.66 -6.90 15.01
C ASP A 127 2.08 -6.90 14.42
N GLY A 128 2.21 -6.67 13.11
CA GLY A 128 3.47 -6.66 12.37
C GLY A 128 3.90 -8.01 11.83
N THR A 129 3.23 -9.12 12.21
CA THR A 129 3.61 -10.44 11.72
C THR A 129 3.38 -10.55 10.21
N THR A 130 4.39 -11.00 9.48
CA THR A 130 4.32 -11.19 8.02
C THR A 130 4.24 -12.67 7.67
N ILE A 131 3.25 -13.04 6.86
CA ILE A 131 2.99 -14.38 6.37
C ILE A 131 3.33 -14.39 4.88
N ASP A 132 4.33 -15.19 4.50
CA ASP A 132 4.63 -15.51 3.11
C ASP A 132 3.53 -16.43 2.55
N LEU A 133 2.86 -16.01 1.48
CA LEU A 133 1.82 -16.79 0.80
C LEU A 133 2.40 -17.71 -0.29
N GLY A 134 3.66 -17.53 -0.64
CA GLY A 134 4.35 -18.29 -1.67
C GLY A 134 3.88 -18.01 -3.08
N SER A 135 4.26 -18.89 -3.99
CA SER A 135 3.88 -18.88 -5.40
C SER A 135 3.31 -20.24 -5.80
N ALA A 136 2.47 -20.25 -6.83
CA ALA A 136 1.97 -21.50 -7.43
C ALA A 136 3.08 -22.29 -8.16
N SER A 137 4.28 -21.73 -8.30
CA SER A 137 5.47 -22.39 -8.84
C SER A 137 6.73 -22.00 -8.06
N GLU A 138 7.90 -22.40 -8.55
CA GLU A 138 9.21 -21.96 -8.06
C GLU A 138 9.57 -20.51 -8.44
N TYR A 139 8.78 -19.86 -9.30
CA TYR A 139 8.99 -18.47 -9.71
C TYR A 139 8.18 -17.50 -8.85
N LEU A 140 8.35 -16.19 -9.08
CA LEU A 140 7.78 -15.14 -8.25
C LEU A 140 6.24 -15.06 -8.27
N SER A 141 5.69 -14.42 -7.25
CA SER A 141 4.29 -14.01 -7.17
C SER A 141 4.14 -12.57 -6.64
N THR A 142 3.00 -11.96 -6.94
CA THR A 142 2.57 -10.64 -6.45
C THR A 142 1.13 -10.71 -5.96
N SER A 143 0.79 -9.92 -4.95
CA SER A 143 -0.60 -9.68 -4.54
C SER A 143 -1.10 -8.37 -5.13
N GLU A 144 -2.39 -8.29 -5.39
CA GLU A 144 -3.06 -7.10 -5.91
C GLU A 144 -4.12 -6.58 -4.95
N ASP A 145 -4.89 -7.48 -4.31
CA ASP A 145 -6.01 -7.09 -3.45
C ASP A 145 -6.25 -8.10 -2.32
N ILE A 146 -6.87 -7.67 -1.22
CA ILE A 146 -7.23 -8.47 -0.05
C ILE A 146 -8.63 -8.10 0.44
N ASN A 147 -9.49 -9.10 0.61
CA ASN A 147 -10.82 -8.87 1.19
C ASN A 147 -10.82 -8.97 2.73
N ASP A 148 -11.96 -8.63 3.35
CA ASP A 148 -12.12 -8.69 4.82
C ASP A 148 -12.07 -10.11 5.38
N GLN A 149 -12.23 -11.16 4.56
CA GLN A 149 -12.01 -12.54 4.99
C GLN A 149 -10.53 -12.92 4.98
N GLY A 150 -9.64 -12.06 4.47
CA GLY A 150 -8.19 -12.29 4.43
C GLY A 150 -7.76 -13.07 3.20
N THR A 151 -8.67 -13.24 2.25
CA THR A 151 -8.37 -13.85 0.96
C THR A 151 -7.65 -12.83 0.10
N VAL A 152 -6.49 -13.21 -0.41
CA VAL A 152 -5.65 -12.39 -1.29
C VAL A 152 -5.77 -12.88 -2.72
N VAL A 153 -5.85 -11.95 -3.67
CA VAL A 153 -5.73 -12.23 -5.11
C VAL A 153 -4.45 -11.62 -5.65
N GLY A 154 -3.95 -12.20 -6.75
CA GLY A 154 -2.83 -11.63 -7.48
C GLY A 154 -2.33 -12.55 -8.58
N VAL A 155 -1.03 -12.56 -8.80
CA VAL A 155 -0.41 -13.25 -9.93
C VAL A 155 0.72 -14.16 -9.45
N SER A 156 0.76 -15.39 -9.95
CA SER A 156 1.95 -16.24 -9.91
C SER A 156 2.48 -16.42 -11.32
N TYR A 157 3.80 -16.43 -11.48
CA TYR A 157 4.44 -16.73 -12.77
C TYR A 157 4.82 -18.20 -12.81
N LEU A 158 4.65 -18.87 -13.95
CA LEU A 158 4.93 -20.31 -14.07
C LEU A 158 6.13 -20.62 -14.98
N GLY A 159 6.89 -19.62 -15.39
CA GLY A 159 8.06 -19.81 -16.25
C GLY A 159 9.18 -18.80 -15.98
N PRO A 160 10.41 -19.12 -16.41
CA PRO A 160 11.63 -18.37 -16.06
C PRO A 160 11.71 -16.97 -16.65
N ASP A 161 10.98 -16.70 -17.74
CA ASP A 161 10.97 -15.40 -18.41
C ASP A 161 9.87 -14.45 -17.88
N PHE A 162 9.14 -14.87 -16.84
CA PHE A 162 7.98 -14.14 -16.28
C PHE A 162 6.90 -13.78 -17.31
N GLN A 163 6.85 -14.46 -18.46
CA GLN A 163 5.87 -14.21 -19.53
C GLN A 163 4.56 -14.97 -19.37
N VAL A 164 4.43 -15.79 -18.32
CA VAL A 164 3.26 -16.67 -18.13
C VAL A 164 2.55 -16.35 -16.80
N PRO A 165 1.93 -15.16 -16.68
CA PRO A 165 1.20 -14.76 -15.49
C PRO A 165 -0.07 -15.61 -15.35
N HIS A 166 -0.35 -16.07 -14.13
CA HIS A 166 -1.56 -16.79 -13.78
C HIS A 166 -2.23 -16.14 -12.58
N ALA A 167 -3.51 -15.79 -12.75
CA ALA A 167 -4.35 -15.34 -11.65
C ALA A 167 -4.30 -16.39 -10.53
N THR A 168 -3.95 -15.94 -9.33
CA THR A 168 -3.77 -16.78 -8.15
C THR A 168 -4.64 -16.24 -7.03
N LEU A 169 -5.17 -17.17 -6.23
CA LEU A 169 -5.96 -16.89 -5.05
C LEU A 169 -5.28 -17.57 -3.86
N TRP A 170 -4.98 -16.80 -2.82
CA TRP A 170 -4.51 -17.32 -1.54
C TRP A 170 -5.62 -17.13 -0.52
N GLY A 171 -6.22 -18.24 -0.09
CA GLY A 171 -7.22 -18.25 0.98
C GLY A 171 -6.58 -18.56 2.33
N ASN A 172 -7.28 -18.27 3.42
CA ASN A 172 -6.92 -18.76 4.74
C ASN A 172 -6.85 -20.30 4.70
N GLN A 173 -5.71 -20.87 5.11
CA GLN A 173 -5.66 -22.25 5.59
C GLN A 173 -6.04 -22.30 7.07
#